data_AF-A0A9C7TFR4-F1
#
_entry.id   AF-A0A9C7TFR4-F1
#
_cell.length_a   1.000
_cell.length_b   1.000
_cell.length_c   1.000
_cell.angle_alpha   90.00
_cell.angle_beta   90.00
_cell.angle_gamma   90.00
#
_symmetry.space_group_name_H-M   'P 1'
#
loop_
_entity.id
_entity.type
_entity.pdbx_description
1 polymer ?
#
loop_
_entity_poly.entity_id
_entity_poly.type
_entity_poly.pdbx_seq_one_letter_code
_entity_poly.pdbx_strand_id
1 'polypeptide(L)'
;MRLTIFRKLLLGFGAVLVLAGFIGGLGLYSFSDVRRRAEGGFERNVELQRLSRDIQANILKARGAEREFLISGNEEYLSRVVEYTEKLKENHEELKELIGSQAPDFPITAFAREYY
;
A
#
# COMPACT_ATOMS: atom_id res chain seq x y z
N MET A 1 -0.49 30.60 -58.48
CA MET A 1 -1.67 31.06 -57.70
C MET A 1 -1.20 31.87 -56.50
N ARG A 2 -1.52 33.17 -56.42
CA ARG A 2 -1.19 34.00 -55.26
C ARG A 2 -2.12 33.60 -54.11
N LEU A 3 -1.59 32.85 -53.12
CA LEU A 3 -2.32 32.57 -51.89
C LEU A 3 -2.62 33.92 -51.21
N THR A 4 -3.90 34.23 -51.06
CA THR A 4 -4.37 35.39 -50.30
C THR A 4 -3.80 35.33 -48.89
N ILE A 5 -3.41 36.49 -48.35
CA ILE A 5 -2.75 36.65 -47.04
C ILE A 5 -3.48 35.85 -45.95
N PHE A 6 -4.81 35.81 -46.02
CA PHE A 6 -5.68 35.03 -45.14
C PHE A 6 -5.36 33.52 -45.11
N ARG A 7 -5.05 32.91 -46.26
CA ARG A 7 -4.77 31.47 -46.37
C ARG A 7 -3.38 31.10 -45.82
N LYS A 8 -2.41 32.02 -45.87
CA LYS A 8 -1.12 31.86 -45.19
C LYS A 8 -1.24 31.99 -43.67
N LEU A 9 -2.07 32.92 -43.20
CA LEU A 9 -2.37 33.09 -41.78
C LEU A 9 -3.09 31.87 -41.20
N LEU A 10 -4.09 31.34 -41.92
CA LEU A 10 -4.84 30.14 -41.54
C LEU A 10 -3.95 28.89 -41.46
N LEU A 11 -2.96 28.75 -42.34
CA LEU A 11 -1.99 27.65 -42.30
C LEU A 11 -1.09 27.73 -41.06
N GLY A 12 -0.57 28.92 -40.74
CA GLY A 12 0.26 29.10 -39.55
C GLY A 12 -0.52 28.90 -38.25
N PHE A 13 -1.71 29.51 -38.15
CA PHE A 13 -2.55 29.40 -36.97
C PHE A 13 -3.15 28.00 -36.81
N GLY A 14 -3.55 27.36 -37.92
CA GLY A 14 -4.05 25.98 -37.92
C GLY A 14 -2.99 24.98 -37.47
N ALA A 15 -1.73 25.14 -37.89
CA ALA A 15 -0.63 24.30 -37.43
C ALA A 15 -0.42 24.40 -35.91
N VAL A 16 -0.51 25.61 -35.34
CA VAL A 16 -0.40 25.83 -33.89
C VAL A 16 -1.57 25.19 -33.14
N LEU A 17 -2.80 25.30 -33.66
CA LEU A 17 -3.98 24.66 -33.05
C LEU A 17 -3.89 23.13 -33.05
N VAL A 18 -3.40 22.53 -34.14
CA VAL A 18 -3.18 21.08 -34.21
C VAL A 18 -2.13 20.65 -33.19
N LEU A 19 -1.03 21.42 -33.06
CA LEU A 19 0.00 21.13 -32.07
C LEU A 19 -0.54 21.23 -30.64
N ALA A 20 -1.32 22.27 -30.34
CA ALA A 20 -1.95 22.46 -29.04
C ALA A 20 -2.95 21.34 -28.72
N GLY A 21 -3.76 20.92 -29.70
CA GLY A 21 -4.66 19.78 -29.56
C GLY A 21 -3.91 18.47 -29.33
N PHE A 22 -2.77 18.28 -29.99
CA PHE A 22 -1.92 17.10 -29.82
C PHE A 22 -1.29 17.06 -28.42
N ILE A 23 -0.71 18.17 -27.96
CA ILE A 23 -0.13 18.29 -26.61
C ILE A 23 -1.23 18.12 -25.55
N GLY A 24 -2.39 18.74 -25.73
CA GLY A 24 -3.54 18.59 -24.84
C GLY A 24 -4.04 17.15 -24.77
N GLY A 25 -4.15 16.47 -25.93
CA GLY A 25 -4.54 15.07 -26.01
C GLY A 25 -3.56 14.13 -25.32
N LEU A 26 -2.25 14.32 -25.55
CA LEU A 26 -1.21 13.55 -24.86
C LEU A 26 -1.19 13.83 -23.34
N GLY A 27 -1.42 15.08 -22.94
CA GLY A 27 -1.53 15.46 -21.54
C GLY A 27 -2.68 14.75 -20.83
N LEU A 28 -3.86 14.73 -21.45
CA LEU A 28 -5.04 14.04 -20.92
C LEU A 28 -4.83 12.52 -20.83
N TYR A 29 -4.18 11.91 -21.83
CA TYR A 29 -3.85 10.48 -21.84
C TYR A 29 -2.84 10.12 -20.74
N SER A 30 -1.82 10.95 -20.54
CA SER A 30 -0.83 10.78 -19.46
C SER A 30 -1.46 10.93 -18.06
N PHE A 31 -2.42 11.84 -17.92
CA PHE A 31 -3.07 12.11 -16.64
C PHE A 31 -3.92 10.93 -16.14
N SER A 32 -4.57 10.17 -17.05
CA SER A 32 -5.34 8.99 -16.66
C SER A 32 -4.46 7.85 -16.14
N ASP A 33 -3.26 7.69 -16.69
CA ASP A 33 -2.30 6.67 -16.25
C ASP A 33 -1.65 7.04 -14.91
N VAL A 34 -1.32 8.32 -14.71
CA VAL A 34 -0.76 8.81 -13.44
C VAL A 34 -1.79 8.67 -12.32
N ARG A 35 -3.06 9.00 -12.57
CA ARG A 35 -4.13 8.85 -11.57
C ARG A 35 -4.30 7.40 -11.12
N ARG A 36 -4.28 6.46 -12.06
CA ARG A 36 -4.46 5.03 -11.76
C ARG A 36 -3.26 4.42 -11.03
N ARG A 37 -2.04 4.88 -11.34
CA ARG A 37 -0.82 4.50 -10.60
C ARG A 37 -0.74 5.13 -9.22
N ALA A 38 -1.22 6.36 -9.07
CA ALA A 38 -1.30 7.03 -7.78
C ALA A 38 -2.29 6.32 -6.87
N GLU A 39 -3.54 6.10 -7.30
CA GLU A 39 -4.58 5.43 -6.50
C GLU A 39 -4.11 4.04 -6.03
N GLY A 40 -3.62 3.17 -6.94
CA GLY A 40 -3.16 1.82 -6.55
C GLY A 40 -1.88 1.79 -5.70
N GLY A 41 -0.97 2.75 -5.87
CA GLY A 41 0.24 2.86 -5.06
C GLY A 41 -0.02 3.43 -3.66
N PHE A 42 -0.95 4.36 -3.53
CA PHE A 42 -1.33 4.95 -2.25
C PHE A 42 -2.11 3.95 -1.39
N GLU A 43 -3.08 3.24 -1.96
CA GLU A 43 -3.87 2.24 -1.22
C GLU A 43 -2.99 1.15 -0.60
N ARG A 44 -2.10 0.55 -1.42
CA ARG A 44 -1.19 -0.51 -0.96
C ARG A 44 -0.26 -0.04 0.16
N ASN A 45 0.28 1.17 0.07
CA ASN A 45 1.18 1.70 1.10
C ASN A 45 0.45 2.04 2.41
N VAL A 46 -0.78 2.56 2.32
CA VAL A 46 -1.62 2.83 3.51
C VAL A 46 -1.98 1.52 4.21
N GLU A 47 -2.32 0.49 3.45
CA GLU A 47 -2.66 -0.83 3.98
C GLU A 47 -1.45 -1.51 4.65
N LEU A 48 -0.27 -1.46 4.04
CA LEU A 48 0.97 -1.94 4.64
C LEU A 48 1.32 -1.19 5.94
N GLN A 49 1.13 0.12 5.96
CA GLN A 49 1.40 0.92 7.16
C GLN A 49 0.43 0.58 8.29
N ARG A 50 -0.85 0.35 7.97
CA ARG A 50 -1.87 -0.09 8.94
C ARG A 50 -1.50 -1.45 9.52
N LEU A 51 -1.20 -2.42 8.65
CA LEU A 51 -0.85 -3.78 9.06
C LEU A 51 0.41 -3.82 9.94
N SER A 52 1.42 -3.01 9.61
CA SER A 52 2.62 -2.87 10.44
C SER A 52 2.31 -2.34 11.85
N ARG A 53 1.39 -1.37 11.98
CA ARG A 53 0.95 -0.86 13.28
C ARG A 53 0.19 -1.92 14.07
N ASP A 54 -0.65 -2.70 13.42
CA ASP A 54 -1.42 -3.76 14.06
C ASP A 54 -0.53 -4.89 14.56
N ILE A 55 0.48 -5.31 13.78
CA ILE A 55 1.53 -6.26 14.20
C ILE A 55 2.27 -5.75 15.43
N GLN A 56 2.74 -4.49 15.42
CA GLN A 56 3.46 -3.91 16.56
C GLN A 56 2.58 -3.84 17.82
N ALA A 57 1.31 -3.45 17.66
CA ALA A 57 0.37 -3.38 18.76
C ALA A 57 0.08 -4.76 19.36
N ASN A 58 -0.12 -5.78 18.52
CA ASN A 58 -0.41 -7.14 18.98
C ASN A 58 0.79 -7.78 19.70
N ILE A 59 2.03 -7.55 19.23
CA ILE A 59 3.25 -8.00 19.92
C ILE A 59 3.35 -7.35 21.32
N LEU A 60 3.11 -6.04 21.41
CA LEU A 60 3.16 -5.34 22.69
C LEU A 60 2.09 -5.84 23.67
N LYS A 61 0.87 -6.11 23.15
CA LYS A 61 -0.22 -6.67 23.95
C LYS A 61 0.06 -8.10 24.40
N ALA A 62 0.60 -8.95 23.52
CA ALA A 62 1.03 -10.31 23.85
C ALA A 62 2.07 -10.28 24.98
N ARG A 63 3.15 -9.49 24.83
CA ARG A 63 4.18 -9.33 25.86
C ARG A 63 3.62 -8.77 27.17
N GLY A 64 2.66 -7.85 27.08
CA GLY A 64 1.96 -7.32 28.25
C GLY A 64 1.18 -8.39 28.99
N ALA A 65 0.44 -9.22 28.27
CA ALA A 65 -0.31 -10.34 28.83
C ALA A 65 0.60 -11.43 29.40
N GLU A 66 1.70 -11.79 28.71
CA GLU A 66 2.72 -12.70 29.23
C GLU A 66 3.28 -12.21 30.57
N ARG A 67 3.66 -10.92 30.63
CA ARG A 67 4.18 -10.31 31.86
C ARG A 67 3.14 -10.36 32.99
N GLU A 68 1.88 -10.04 32.69
CA GLU A 68 0.83 -10.02 33.69
C GLU A 68 0.48 -11.43 34.18
N PHE A 69 0.53 -12.44 33.31
CA PHE A 69 0.46 -13.85 33.69
C PHE A 69 1.59 -14.23 34.65
N LEU A 70 2.84 -13.87 34.34
CA LEU A 70 3.98 -14.19 35.19
C LEU A 70 3.92 -13.51 36.57
N ILE A 71 3.28 -12.34 36.67
CA ILE A 71 3.12 -11.59 37.93
C ILE A 71 1.95 -12.13 38.75
N SER A 72 0.80 -12.37 38.11
CA SER A 72 -0.45 -12.67 38.79
C SER A 72 -0.77 -14.17 38.89
N GLY A 73 -0.18 -15.00 38.02
CA GLY A 73 -0.54 -16.40 37.84
C GLY A 73 -1.94 -16.63 37.25
N ASN A 74 -2.64 -15.58 36.82
CA ASN A 74 -4.01 -15.69 36.33
C ASN A 74 -4.05 -16.18 34.86
N GLU A 75 -4.62 -17.37 34.65
CA GLU A 75 -4.76 -18.04 33.35
C GLU A 75 -5.55 -17.23 32.30
N GLU A 76 -6.35 -16.23 32.71
CA GLU A 76 -7.01 -15.30 31.78
C GLU A 76 -5.98 -14.58 30.88
N TYR A 77 -4.82 -14.25 31.42
CA TYR A 77 -3.76 -13.61 30.65
C TYR A 77 -3.09 -14.58 29.68
N LEU A 78 -3.00 -15.87 30.02
CA LEU A 78 -2.52 -16.90 29.09
C LEU A 78 -3.44 -17.02 27.86
N SER A 79 -4.75 -16.99 28.08
CA SER A 79 -5.74 -16.98 26.99
C SER A 79 -5.58 -15.75 26.08
N ARG A 80 -5.27 -14.59 26.66
CA ARG A 80 -5.00 -13.35 25.89
C ARG A 80 -3.71 -13.43 25.09
N VAL A 81 -2.65 -14.08 25.61
CA VAL A 81 -1.41 -14.30 24.85
C VAL A 81 -1.72 -15.11 23.59
N VAL A 82 -2.44 -16.23 23.73
CA VAL A 82 -2.85 -17.07 22.60
C VAL A 82 -3.65 -16.26 21.57
N GLU A 83 -4.63 -15.47 22.02
CA GLU A 83 -5.45 -14.62 21.13
C GLU A 83 -4.58 -13.62 20.34
N TYR A 84 -3.62 -12.96 21.00
CA TYR A 84 -2.74 -12.00 20.31
C TYR A 84 -1.75 -12.68 19.38
N THR A 85 -1.31 -13.91 19.69
CA THR A 85 -0.46 -14.71 18.81
C THR A 85 -1.21 -15.19 17.57
N GLU A 86 -2.48 -15.58 17.68
CA GLU A 86 -3.32 -15.94 16.53
C GLU A 86 -3.52 -14.73 15.60
N LYS A 87 -3.86 -13.56 16.15
CA LYS A 87 -3.97 -12.31 15.38
C LYS A 87 -2.65 -11.93 14.69
N LEU A 88 -1.52 -12.24 15.31
CA LEU A 88 -0.21 -11.99 14.71
C LEU A 88 0.04 -12.90 13.50
N LYS A 89 -0.45 -14.15 13.54
CA LYS A 89 -0.39 -15.10 12.45
C LYS A 89 -1.31 -14.69 11.28
N GLU A 90 -2.52 -14.24 11.57
CA GLU A 90 -3.44 -13.69 10.56
C GLU A 90 -2.83 -12.47 9.85
N ASN A 91 -2.31 -11.52 10.62
CA ASN A 91 -1.63 -10.34 10.07
C ASN A 91 -0.40 -10.71 9.21
N HIS A 92 0.28 -11.82 9.52
CA HIS A 92 1.41 -12.30 8.73
C HIS A 92 0.98 -12.88 7.37
N GLU A 93 -0.11 -13.63 7.33
CA GLU A 93 -0.67 -14.13 6.07
C GLU A 93 -1.19 -12.99 5.19
N GLU A 94 -1.89 -12.00 5.76
CA GLU A 94 -2.30 -10.79 5.03
C GLU A 94 -1.09 -10.02 4.47
N LEU A 95 -0.01 -9.92 5.26
CA LEU A 95 1.23 -9.25 4.82
C LEU A 95 1.87 -9.99 3.63
N LYS A 96 1.83 -11.33 3.66
CA LYS A 96 2.36 -12.19 2.60
C LYS A 96 1.55 -12.07 1.32
N GLU A 97 0.22 -11.97 1.42
CA GLU A 97 -0.64 -11.69 0.26
C GLU A 97 -0.38 -10.30 -0.32
N LEU A 98 -0.21 -9.28 0.52
CA LEU A 98 0.01 -7.89 0.11
C LEU A 98 1.41 -7.64 -0.50
N ILE A 99 2.44 -8.34 -0.02
CA ILE A 99 3.84 -8.17 -0.49
C ILE A 99 4.20 -9.19 -1.58
N GLY A 100 3.49 -10.31 -1.69
CA GLY A 100 3.84 -11.42 -2.57
C GLY A 100 5.12 -12.15 -2.09
N SER A 101 5.79 -12.88 -2.98
CA SER A 101 7.01 -13.67 -2.69
C SER A 101 8.25 -12.85 -2.29
N GLN A 102 8.11 -11.54 -2.08
CA GLN A 102 9.15 -10.66 -1.53
C GLN A 102 9.04 -10.48 -0.01
N ALA A 103 8.08 -11.13 0.66
CA ALA A 103 8.02 -11.14 2.11
C ALA A 103 9.37 -11.68 2.66
N PRO A 104 10.16 -10.86 3.37
CA PRO A 104 11.26 -11.40 4.17
C PRO A 104 10.66 -12.47 5.07
N ASP A 105 11.34 -13.61 5.22
CA ASP A 105 10.96 -14.64 6.19
C ASP A 105 11.09 -14.02 7.58
N PHE A 106 10.04 -13.34 8.02
CA PHE A 106 10.00 -12.70 9.31
C PHE A 106 9.94 -13.83 10.33
N PRO A 107 10.87 -13.88 11.30
CA PRO A 107 10.87 -14.90 12.36
C PRO A 107 9.71 -14.72 13.35
N ILE A 108 8.56 -14.19 12.94
CA ILE A 108 7.30 -14.30 13.67
C ILE A 108 6.94 -15.79 13.82
N THR A 109 7.27 -16.61 12.82
CA THR A 109 7.18 -18.08 12.91
C THR A 109 8.10 -18.66 13.99
N ALA A 110 9.22 -18.01 14.34
CA ALA A 110 10.05 -18.42 15.46
C ALA A 110 9.33 -18.17 16.80
N PHE A 111 8.68 -17.01 16.95
CA PHE A 111 7.87 -16.71 18.14
C PHE A 111 6.71 -17.68 18.32
N ALA A 112 6.03 -18.08 17.23
CA ALA A 112 4.94 -19.06 17.30
C ALA A 112 5.42 -20.50 17.53
N ARG A 113 6.67 -20.83 17.17
CA ARG A 113 7.24 -22.18 17.26
C ARG A 113 7.99 -22.44 18.57
N GLU A 114 8.39 -21.39 19.30
CA GLU A 114 9.12 -21.52 20.57
C GLU A 114 8.20 -21.81 21.77
N TYR A 115 6.87 -21.68 21.61
CA TYR A 115 5.88 -21.92 22.66
C TYR A 115 4.97 -23.15 22.41
N TYR A 116 5.27 -23.99 21.42
CA TYR A 116 4.60 -25.27 21.15
C TYR A 116 5.59 -26.44 21.19
#